data_AF-A0A1V4BPM5-F1
#
_entry.id   AF-A0A1V4BPM5-F1
#
_cell.length_a   1.000
_cell.length_b   1.000
_cell.length_c   1.000
_cell.angle_alpha   90.00
_cell.angle_beta   90.00
_cell.angle_gamma   90.00
#
_symmetry.space_group_name_H-M   'P 1'
#
loop_
_entity.id
_entity.type
_entity.pdbx_description
1 polymer ?
#
loop_
_entity_poly.entity_id
_entity_poly.type
_entity_poly.pdbx_seq_one_letter_code
_entity_poly.pdbx_strand_id
1 'polypeptide(L)' 'MNLLIETYFERIRKLLTNSAIIQTFELDTEKRTESLGFIRGNITFIDGSRLYIREFICIFNHLIRSIYL' A
#
# COMPACT_ATOMS: atom_id res chain seq x y z
N MET A 1 14.56 -0.90 11.89
CA MET A 1 14.13 -0.07 10.74
C MET A 1 12.66 0.27 10.99
N ASN A 2 12.33 1.53 11.29
CA ASN A 2 10.93 1.94 11.44
C ASN A 2 10.28 1.85 10.05
N LEU A 3 9.30 0.96 9.88
CA LEU A 3 8.44 1.03 8.71
C LEU A 3 7.57 2.28 8.87
N LEU A 4 7.69 3.22 7.93
CA LEU A 4 6.83 4.40 7.81
C LEU A 4 5.76 4.12 6.74
N ILE A 5 4.58 4.72 6.89
CA ILE A 5 3.47 4.50 5.96
C ILE A 5 3.87 4.92 4.53
N GLU A 6 4.72 5.93 4.38
CA GLU A 6 5.28 6.33 3.10
C GLU A 6 6.15 5.23 2.47
N THR A 7 6.90 4.49 3.28
CA THR A 7 7.67 3.33 2.78
C THR A 7 6.75 2.25 2.24
N TYR A 8 5.59 2.06 2.86
CA TYR A 8 4.56 1.14 2.35
C TYR A 8 3.97 1.66 1.04
N PHE A 9 3.62 2.95 0.95
CA PHE A 9 3.10 3.55 -0.28
C PHE A 9 4.07 3.40 -1.47
N GLU A 10 5.36 3.70 -1.26
CA GLU A 10 6.39 3.52 -2.28
C GLU A 10 6.56 2.06 -2.70
N ARG A 11 6.45 1.13 -1.74
CA ARG A 11 6.49 -0.30 -2.05
C ARG A 11 5.34 -0.72 -2.94
N ILE A 12 4.13 -0.22 -2.69
CA ILE A 12 2.96 -0.48 -3.55
C ILE A 12 3.20 0.10 -4.94
N ARG A 13 3.64 1.37 -5.07
CA ARG A 13 3.98 1.96 -6.36
C ARG A 13 4.98 1.12 -7.13
N LYS A 14 6.08 0.72 -6.48
CA LYS A 14 7.12 -0.11 -7.08
C LYS A 14 6.60 -1.49 -7.53
N LEU A 15 5.71 -2.11 -6.75
CA LEU A 15 5.07 -3.37 -7.14
C LEU A 15 4.20 -3.19 -8.38
N LEU A 16 3.41 -2.12 -8.46
CA LEU A 16 2.55 -1.83 -9.61
C LEU A 16 3.38 -1.51 -10.86
N THR A 17 4.43 -0.67 -10.73
CA THR A 17 5.33 -0.32 -11.83
C THR A 17 6.08 -1.52 -12.41
N ASN A 18 6.47 -2.48 -11.58
CA ASN A 18 7.24 -3.66 -12.02
C ASN A 18 6.37 -4.83 -12.50
N SER A 19 5.05 -4.69 -12.51
CA SER A 19 4.14 -5.76 -12.87
C SER A 19 3.94 -5.84 -14.39
N ALA A 20 4.22 -7.01 -14.99
CA ALA A 20 4.05 -7.24 -16.43
C ALA A 20 2.58 -7.31 -16.88
N ILE A 21 1.65 -7.52 -15.95
CA ILE A 21 0.20 -7.62 -16.26
C ILE A 21 -0.53 -6.28 -16.15
N ILE A 22 0.14 -5.24 -15.66
CA ILE A 22 -0.43 -3.90 -15.51
C ILE A 22 -0.09 -3.09 -16.76
N GLN A 23 -1.12 -2.54 -17.40
CA GLN A 23 -0.96 -1.62 -18.51
C GLN A 23 -0.72 -0.19 -18.01
N THR A 24 -1.58 0.29 -17.11
CA THR A 24 -1.49 1.61 -16.48
C THR A 24 -2.10 1.57 -15.08
N PHE A 25 -1.71 2.53 -14.24
CA PHE A 25 -2.36 2.74 -12.95
C PHE A 25 -2.29 4.20 -12.52
N GLU A 26 -3.26 4.61 -11.72
CA GLU A 26 -3.24 5.85 -10.94
C GLU A 26 -3.41 5.49 -9.47
N LEU A 27 -2.59 6.10 -8.61
CA LEU A 27 -2.57 5.82 -7.18
C LEU A 27 -2.46 7.13 -6.40
N ASP A 28 -3.49 7.41 -5.61
CA ASP A 28 -3.54 8.48 -4.62
C ASP A 28 -3.29 7.88 -3.24
N THR A 29 -2.42 8.54 -2.46
CA THR A 29 -2.05 8.10 -1.12
C THR A 29 -2.28 9.24 -0.14
N GLU A 30 -2.93 8.94 0.98
CA GLU A 30 -3.19 9.92 2.04
C GLU A 30 -2.59 9.41 3.36
N LYS A 31 -1.53 10.08 3.82
CA LYS A 31 -0.96 9.85 5.14
C LYS A 31 -1.87 10.43 6.23
N ARG A 32 -2.13 9.64 7.28
CA ARG A 32 -2.83 10.10 8.51
C ARG A 32 -1.88 10.22 9.69
N THR A 33 -1.03 9.22 9.90
CA THR A 33 0.04 9.21 10.90
C THR A 33 1.28 8.55 10.29
N GLU A 34 2.37 8.36 11.05
CA GLU A 34 3.52 7.57 10.57
C GLU A 34 3.18 6.10 10.27
N SER A 35 2.10 5.58 10.84
CA SER A 35 1.68 4.19 10.69
C SER A 35 0.32 3.99 10.04
N LEU A 36 -0.44 5.06 9.83
CA LEU A 36 -1.81 5.00 9.30
C LEU A 36 -1.94 5.80 8.01
N GLY A 37 -2.70 5.27 7.06
CA GLY A 37 -3.01 5.99 5.83
C GLY A 37 -4.05 5.31 4.96
N PHE A 38 -4.38 5.96 3.85
CA PHE A 38 -5.28 5.42 2.85
C PHE A 38 -4.58 5.33 1.50
N ILE A 39 -4.95 4.32 0.72
CA ILE A 39 -4.66 4.24 -0.71
C ILE A 39 -5.98 4.24 -1.47
N ARG A 40 -6.02 5.01 -2.56
CA ARG A 40 -7.05 4.93 -3.58
C ARG A 40 -6.39 4.77 -4.93
N GLY A 41 -6.95 3.95 -5.81
CA GLY A 41 -6.38 3.83 -7.13
C GLY A 41 -7.29 3.15 -8.14
N ASN A 42 -6.84 3.25 -9.38
CA ASN A 42 -7.35 2.48 -10.50
C ASN A 42 -6.17 1.79 -11.18
N ILE A 43 -6.34 0.53 -11.55
CA ILE A 43 -5.34 -0.28 -12.24
C ILE A 43 -6.03 -0.82 -13.48
N THR A 44 -5.44 -0.58 -14.64
CA THR A 44 -5.86 -1.20 -15.91
C THR A 44 -4.87 -2.30 -16.24
N PHE A 45 -5.38 -3.52 -16.42
CA PHE A 45 -4.57 -4.67 -16.81
C PHE A 45 -4.43 -4.76 -18.33
N ILE A 46 -3.46 -5.55 -18.80
CA ILE A 46 -3.19 -5.74 -20.23
C ILE A 46 -4.36 -6.32 -21.03
N ASP A 47 -5.32 -6.99 -20.37
CA ASP A 47 -6.54 -7.51 -20.98
C ASP A 47 -7.67 -6.47 -21.05
N GLY A 48 -7.41 -5.24 -20.58
CA GLY A 48 -8.38 -4.14 -20.54
C GLY A 48 -9.30 -4.16 -19.32
N SER A 49 -9.22 -5.18 -18.45
CA SER A 49 -9.97 -5.20 -17.20
C SER A 49 -9.44 -4.14 -16.23
N ARG A 50 -10.30 -3.70 -15.30
CA ARG A 50 -10.00 -2.61 -14.37
C ARG A 50 -10.26 -3.02 -12.92
N LEU A 51 -9.30 -2.72 -12.06
CA LEU A 51 -9.43 -2.86 -10.61
C LEU A 51 -9.45 -1.48 -9.96
N TYR A 52 -10.51 -1.19 -9.21
CA TYR A 52 -10.61 -0.02 -8.35
C TYR A 52 -10.28 -0.42 -6.92
N ILE A 53 -9.31 0.26 -6.31
CA ILE A 53 -8.84 -0.01 -4.95
C ILE A 53 -9.13 1.18 -4.04
N ARG A 54 -9.56 0.85 -2.82
CA ARG A 54 -9.68 1.78 -1.70
C ARG A 54 -9.37 1.00 -0.43
N GLU A 55 -8.22 1.30 0.16
CA GLU A 55 -7.72 0.57 1.33
C GLU A 55 -7.40 1.53 2.46
N PHE A 56 -7.74 1.11 3.68
CA PHE A 56 -7.23 1.70 4.91
C PHE A 56 -6.07 0.84 5.41
N ILE A 57 -4.93 1.46 5.66
CA ILE A 57 -3.69 0.76 5.98
C ILE A 57 -3.26 1.17 7.39
N CYS A 58 -2.91 0.16 8.18
CA CYS A 58 -2.22 0.30 9.44
C CYS A 58 -0.97 -0.58 9.42
N ILE A 59 0.21 0.05 9.50
CA ILE A 59 1.48 -0.66 9.59
C ILE A 59 1.93 -0.74 11.06
N PHE A 60 2.41 -1.92 11.44
CA PHE A 60 2.80 -2.23 12.80
C PHE A 60 4.28 -2.62 12.83
N ASN A 61 5.08 -1.92 13.63
CA ASN A 61 6.47 -2.28 13.93
C ASN A 61 6.49 -3.06 15.24
N HIS A 62 6.41 -4.39 15.22
CA HIS A 62 6.40 -5.15 16.48
C HIS A 62 7.36 -6.34 16.51
N LEU A 63 8.16 -6.40 17.59
CA LEU A 63 8.31 -7.63 18.37
C LEU A 63 7.36 -7.51 19.57
N ILE A 64 6.34 -8.37 19.64
CA ILE A 64 5.41 -8.41 20.77
C ILE A 64 6.02 -9.35 21.83
N ARG A 65 6.30 -8.83 23.03
CA ARG A 65 6.68 -9.64 24.20
C ARG A 65 5.74 -9.32 25.35
N SER A 66 4.77 -10.20 25.57
CA SER A 66 3.80 -10.12 26.65
C SER A 66 4.18 -11.11 27.76
N ILE A 67 4.22 -10.64 29.02
CA ILE A 67 4.21 -11.49 30.21
C ILE A 67 2.86 -11.21 30.89
N TYR A 68 2.07 -12.26 31.06
CA TYR A 68 0.85 -12.22 31.84
C TYR A 68 1.22 -12.49 33.31
N LEU A 69 0.80 -11.59 34.20
CA LEU A 69 0.82 -11.80 35.66
C LEU A 69 -0.56 -12.31 36.10
#